data_AF-A0A367QJB9-F1
#
_entry.id   AF-A0A367QJB9-F1
#
_cell.length_a   1.000
_cell.length_b   1.000
_cell.length_c   1.000
_cell.angle_alpha   90.00
_cell.angle_beta   90.00
_cell.angle_gamma   90.00
#
_symmetry.space_group_name_H-M   'P 1'
#
loop_
_entity.id
_entity.type
_entity.pdbx_description
1 polymer ?
#
loop_
_entity_poly.entity_id
_entity_poly.type
_entity_poly.pdbx_seq_one_letter_code
_entity_poly.pdbx_strand_id
1 'polypeptide(L)'
;MKSQWECFLQNIGVWEGSFTNFSPQGTLLSDTPSRLSLEKLNGSQTVRLTLTRSGRDLVREFSSVGGGLLFFENGSFSEGLIQIGPFSEFGGELAFVHENRRLRLVQLFDRTGNLSGLTLIREHLAGTPTAERPPLQLDDLLGEWQGQAVTIYRDLRSPDTYSTTLKLQLDNTGRLIQSTSFAERTITSTATIKGSIVLFDENPEKQIQVLFLPDGASATSPLKVQLRQPLFLEAGWLIQPNLRQRMIRSYNDKGEWVSLTLVTEQKV
;
A
#
# COMPACT_ATOMS: atom_id res chain seq x y z
N MET A 1 -23.05 6.74 -0.66
CA MET A 1 -21.58 6.76 -0.80
C MET A 1 -21.05 7.80 0.16
N LYS A 2 -20.05 7.46 0.98
CA LYS A 2 -19.46 8.42 1.94
C LYS A 2 -18.66 9.50 1.21
N SER A 3 -18.67 10.71 1.72
CA SER A 3 -17.72 11.76 1.33
C SER A 3 -16.29 11.40 1.77
N GLN A 4 -15.29 12.00 1.15
CA GLN A 4 -13.88 11.79 1.53
C GLN A 4 -13.62 12.14 3.01
N TRP A 5 -14.31 13.15 3.55
CA TRP A 5 -14.24 13.48 4.97
C TRP A 5 -14.81 12.36 5.84
N GLU A 6 -15.99 11.83 5.53
CA GLU A 6 -16.60 10.71 6.26
C GLU A 6 -15.78 9.42 6.18
N CYS A 7 -15.11 9.17 5.05
CA CYS A 7 -14.15 8.09 4.89
C CYS A 7 -12.92 8.29 5.80
N PHE A 8 -12.36 9.50 5.83
CA PHE A 8 -11.28 9.84 6.76
C PHE A 8 -11.69 9.63 8.23
N LEU A 9 -12.91 10.03 8.60
CA LEU A 9 -13.45 9.86 9.96
C LEU A 9 -13.59 8.39 10.40
N GLN A 10 -13.46 7.41 9.50
CA GLN A 10 -13.37 5.99 9.89
C GLN A 10 -12.08 5.66 10.65
N ASN A 11 -11.06 6.53 10.57
CA ASN A 11 -9.77 6.34 11.25
C ASN A 11 -9.72 6.90 12.67
N ILE A 12 -10.82 7.48 13.18
CA ILE A 12 -10.87 8.05 14.53
C ILE A 12 -10.62 6.95 15.57
N GLY A 13 -9.77 7.27 16.54
CA GLY A 13 -9.34 6.31 17.56
C GLY A 13 -7.89 6.53 17.95
N VAL A 14 -7.43 5.69 18.89
CA VAL A 14 -6.03 5.65 19.31
C VAL A 14 -5.41 4.39 18.73
N TRP A 15 -4.39 4.58 17.91
CA TRP A 15 -3.68 3.53 17.19
C TRP A 15 -2.29 3.36 17.80
N GLU A 16 -2.01 2.17 18.32
CA GLU A 16 -0.74 1.81 18.94
C GLU A 16 0.01 0.81 18.06
N GLY A 17 1.34 0.92 18.01
CA GLY A 17 2.13 0.13 17.07
C GLY A 17 3.57 0.57 16.99
N SER A 18 4.17 0.40 15.81
CA SER A 18 5.51 0.91 15.54
C SER A 18 5.66 1.38 14.09
N PHE A 19 6.64 2.27 13.89
CA PHE A 19 7.15 2.67 12.59
C PHE A 19 8.46 1.92 12.35
N THR A 20 8.45 1.02 11.37
CA THR A 20 9.53 0.08 11.12
C THR A 20 10.16 0.37 9.76
N ASN A 21 11.43 0.75 9.75
CA ASN A 21 12.15 1.10 8.53
C ASN A 21 12.90 -0.11 7.97
N PHE A 22 12.79 -0.32 6.67
CA PHE A 22 13.44 -1.39 5.93
C PHE A 22 14.32 -0.83 4.80
N SER A 23 15.42 -1.52 4.52
CA SER A 23 16.16 -1.34 3.28
C SER A 23 15.31 -1.80 2.07
N PRO A 24 15.67 -1.40 0.84
CA PRO A 24 15.03 -1.91 -0.38
C PRO A 24 15.09 -3.44 -0.52
N GLN A 25 16.00 -4.11 0.20
CA GLN A 25 16.16 -5.56 0.23
C GLN A 25 15.37 -6.24 1.37
N GLY A 26 14.62 -5.48 2.17
CA GLY A 26 13.85 -6.00 3.30
C GLY A 26 14.63 -6.22 4.59
N THR A 27 15.84 -5.67 4.70
CA THR A 27 16.58 -5.68 5.97
C THR A 27 15.98 -4.67 6.93
N LEU A 28 15.62 -5.11 8.14
CA LEU A 28 15.17 -4.22 9.22
C LEU A 28 16.30 -3.26 9.62
N LEU A 29 16.04 -1.96 9.57
CA LEU A 29 17.00 -0.90 9.92
C LEU A 29 16.72 -0.28 11.28
N SER A 30 15.44 0.00 11.57
CA SER A 30 15.00 0.52 12.86
C SER A 30 13.54 0.23 13.10
N ASP A 31 13.15 0.17 14.37
CA ASP A 31 11.76 0.05 14.81
C ASP A 31 11.53 1.07 15.93
N THR A 32 10.52 1.92 15.76
CA THR A 32 10.18 2.97 16.73
C THR A 32 8.74 2.81 17.19
N PRO A 33 8.49 2.47 18.47
CA PRO A 33 7.14 2.43 19.02
C PRO A 33 6.41 3.75 18.84
N SER A 34 5.11 3.67 18.58
CA SER A 34 4.27 4.81 18.26
C SER A 34 2.89 4.71 18.88
N ARG A 35 2.35 5.87 19.24
CA ARG A 35 0.94 6.05 19.58
C ARG A 35 0.38 7.21 18.78
N LEU A 36 -0.65 6.97 17.99
CA LEU A 36 -1.30 7.95 17.12
C LEU A 36 -2.77 8.10 17.55
N SER A 37 -3.14 9.26 18.07
CA SER A 37 -4.52 9.61 18.36
C SER A 37 -5.11 10.43 17.23
N LEU A 38 -6.31 10.06 16.77
CA LEU A 38 -7.16 10.86 15.90
C LEU A 38 -8.46 11.17 16.64
N GLU A 39 -8.62 12.42 17.06
CA GLU A 39 -9.76 12.87 17.86
C GLU A 39 -10.61 13.91 17.12
N LYS A 40 -11.93 13.79 17.24
CA LYS A 40 -12.88 14.76 16.68
C LYS A 40 -12.99 15.96 17.62
N LEU A 41 -12.88 17.16 17.07
CA LEU A 41 -13.09 18.43 17.76
C LEU A 41 -14.27 19.19 17.14
N ASN A 42 -14.81 20.18 17.85
CA ASN A 42 -15.82 21.12 17.32
C ASN A 42 -17.00 20.44 16.60
N GLY A 43 -17.59 19.40 17.21
CA GLY A 43 -18.71 18.69 16.59
C GLY A 43 -18.36 17.88 15.33
N SER A 44 -17.11 17.41 15.19
CA SER A 44 -16.58 16.63 14.05
C SER A 44 -16.19 17.44 12.81
N GLN A 45 -16.15 18.76 12.90
CA GLN A 45 -15.67 19.63 11.81
C GLN A 45 -14.14 19.68 11.74
N THR A 46 -13.47 19.34 12.84
CA THR A 46 -12.01 19.30 12.92
C THR A 46 -11.57 17.95 13.46
N VAL A 47 -10.47 17.43 12.97
CA VAL A 47 -9.79 16.27 13.54
C VAL A 47 -8.38 16.67 13.94
N ARG A 48 -8.01 16.39 15.19
CA ARG A 48 -6.62 16.51 15.64
C ARG A 48 -5.94 15.15 15.58
N LEU A 49 -4.80 15.11 14.92
CA LEU A 49 -3.85 14.02 14.94
C LEU A 49 -2.74 14.37 15.93
N THR A 50 -2.49 13.48 16.89
CA THR A 50 -1.33 13.53 17.79
C THR A 50 -0.56 12.23 17.65
N LEU A 51 0.65 12.30 17.07
CA LEU A 51 1.56 11.18 16.92
C LEU A 51 2.73 11.32 17.89
N THR A 52 2.82 10.41 18.85
CA THR A 52 3.95 10.30 19.79
C THR A 52 4.89 9.20 19.32
N ARG A 53 6.16 9.55 19.11
CA ARG A 53 7.26 8.59 18.83
C ARG A 53 8.50 9.00 19.60
N SER A 54 9.15 8.06 20.27
CA SER A 54 10.38 8.31 21.05
C SER A 54 10.28 9.52 21.99
N GLY A 55 9.11 9.71 22.63
CA GLY A 55 8.86 10.83 23.55
C GLY A 55 8.70 12.21 22.91
N ARG A 56 8.55 12.29 21.57
CA ARG A 56 8.27 13.53 20.85
C ARG A 56 6.90 13.46 20.19
N ASP A 57 6.14 14.55 20.34
CA ASP A 57 4.82 14.68 19.75
C ASP A 57 4.86 15.48 18.45
N LEU A 58 4.16 14.97 17.46
CA LEU A 58 3.77 15.68 16.25
C LEU A 58 2.25 15.88 16.31
N VAL A 59 1.82 17.15 16.30
CA VAL A 59 0.40 17.51 16.30
C VAL A 59 0.02 18.15 14.96
N ARG A 60 -1.07 17.69 14.36
CA ARG A 60 -1.68 18.26 13.15
C ARG A 60 -3.18 18.37 13.32
N GLU A 61 -3.78 19.42 12.77
CA GLU A 61 -5.24 19.56 12.71
C GLU A 61 -5.71 19.59 11.26
N PHE A 62 -6.85 18.94 11.02
CA PHE A 62 -7.48 18.83 9.72
C PHE A 62 -8.90 19.39 9.82
N SER A 63 -9.27 20.26 8.88
CA SER A 63 -10.66 20.71 8.66
C SER A 63 -11.21 20.28 7.30
N SER A 64 -10.36 19.65 6.47
CA SER A 64 -10.70 19.04 5.20
C SER A 64 -9.65 17.99 4.83
N VAL A 65 -9.97 17.14 3.86
CA VAL A 65 -9.02 16.21 3.21
C VAL A 65 -9.01 16.46 1.71
N GLY A 66 -7.87 16.24 1.07
CA GLY A 66 -7.69 16.45 -0.36
C GLY A 66 -6.22 16.49 -0.75
N GLY A 67 -5.95 17.04 -1.93
CA GLY A 67 -4.58 17.14 -2.44
C GLY A 67 -4.01 15.77 -2.79
N GLY A 68 -3.07 15.29 -1.98
CA GLY A 68 -2.36 14.02 -2.15
C GLY A 68 -3.07 12.80 -1.54
N LEU A 69 -4.22 13.02 -0.88
CA LEU A 69 -5.00 12.01 -0.15
C LEU A 69 -6.26 11.58 -0.90
N LEU A 70 -6.53 10.26 -0.91
CA LEU A 70 -7.81 9.66 -1.29
C LEU A 70 -8.12 8.48 -0.37
N PHE A 71 -9.39 8.35 0.01
CA PHE A 71 -9.91 7.36 0.95
C PHE A 71 -11.00 6.49 0.33
N PHE A 72 -10.98 5.20 0.68
CA PHE A 72 -12.07 4.25 0.48
C PHE A 72 -13.05 4.30 1.66
N GLU A 73 -14.26 3.75 1.48
CA GLU A 73 -15.35 3.87 2.46
C GLU A 73 -15.08 3.26 3.84
N ASN A 74 -14.15 2.30 3.93
CA ASN A 74 -13.71 1.68 5.18
C ASN A 74 -12.61 2.48 5.91
N GLY A 75 -12.15 3.59 5.33
CA GLY A 75 -11.06 4.40 5.87
C GLY A 75 -9.67 4.05 5.35
N SER A 76 -9.52 3.00 4.53
CA SER A 76 -8.25 2.74 3.83
C SER A 76 -7.92 3.90 2.90
N PHE A 77 -6.66 4.25 2.74
CA PHE A 77 -6.27 5.46 2.02
C PHE A 77 -4.88 5.38 1.41
N SER A 78 -4.58 6.35 0.55
CA SER A 78 -3.21 6.62 0.11
C SER A 78 -2.88 8.09 0.24
N GLU A 79 -1.66 8.38 0.70
CA GLU A 79 -1.08 9.71 0.73
C GLU A 79 0.16 9.74 -0.17
N GLY A 80 0.36 10.82 -0.93
CA GLY A 80 1.57 10.97 -1.73
C GLY A 80 1.55 12.20 -2.62
N LEU A 81 2.63 12.39 -3.39
CA LEU A 81 2.73 13.51 -4.31
C LEU A 81 1.65 13.43 -5.39
N ILE A 82 1.11 14.58 -5.77
CA ILE A 82 0.17 14.72 -6.89
C ILE A 82 0.91 14.67 -8.23
N GLN A 83 2.13 15.22 -8.26
CA GLN A 83 2.95 15.36 -9.45
C GLN A 83 4.36 14.88 -9.13
N ILE A 84 4.90 14.00 -9.96
CA ILE A 84 6.30 13.58 -9.90
C ILE A 84 7.11 14.56 -10.75
N GLY A 85 8.18 15.11 -10.16
CA GLY A 85 9.08 16.05 -10.81
C GLY A 85 10.45 15.45 -11.10
N PRO A 86 11.18 15.94 -12.11
CA PRO A 86 12.60 15.61 -12.29
C PRO A 86 13.41 15.93 -11.04
N PHE A 87 14.33 15.04 -10.66
CA PHE A 87 15.25 15.19 -9.52
C PHE A 87 14.59 15.41 -8.15
N SER A 88 13.29 15.13 -8.03
CA SER A 88 12.58 15.12 -6.75
C SER A 88 12.63 13.74 -6.12
N GLU A 89 12.83 13.70 -4.80
CA GLU A 89 12.46 12.51 -4.04
C GLU A 89 10.96 12.31 -4.17
N PHE A 90 10.54 11.06 -4.31
CA PHE A 90 9.14 10.71 -4.45
C PHE A 90 8.84 9.50 -3.60
N GLY A 91 7.62 9.44 -3.11
CA GLY A 91 7.11 8.29 -2.40
C GLY A 91 5.60 8.34 -2.29
N GLY A 92 5.07 7.29 -1.72
CA GLY A 92 3.66 7.20 -1.40
C GLY A 92 3.44 6.26 -0.24
N GLU A 93 2.41 6.57 0.53
CA GLU A 93 1.84 5.73 1.56
C GLU A 93 0.60 5.02 1.01
N LEU A 94 0.50 3.72 1.31
CA LEU A 94 -0.65 2.87 1.04
C LEU A 94 -1.10 2.28 2.37
N ALA A 95 -2.29 2.66 2.83
CA ALA A 95 -2.78 2.39 4.18
C ALA A 95 -4.07 1.57 4.14
N PHE A 96 -3.97 0.32 4.58
CA PHE A 96 -5.09 -0.59 4.74
C PHE A 96 -5.70 -0.45 6.14
N VAL A 97 -7.03 -0.51 6.20
CA VAL A 97 -7.80 -0.56 7.44
C VAL A 97 -8.64 -1.84 7.44
N HIS A 98 -8.47 -2.66 8.46
CA HIS A 98 -9.26 -3.89 8.64
C HIS A 98 -9.53 -4.11 10.14
N GLU A 99 -10.81 -4.03 10.51
CA GLU A 99 -11.26 -4.22 11.90
C GLU A 99 -10.47 -3.34 12.87
N ASN A 100 -9.79 -3.93 13.85
CA ASN A 100 -9.00 -3.24 14.86
C ASN A 100 -7.54 -2.96 14.42
N ARG A 101 -7.19 -3.19 13.14
CA ARG A 101 -5.84 -3.12 12.62
C ARG A 101 -5.72 -2.11 11.47
N ARG A 102 -4.54 -1.50 11.39
CA ARG A 102 -4.06 -0.86 10.17
C ARG A 102 -2.69 -1.38 9.81
N LEU A 103 -2.48 -1.50 8.51
CA LEU A 103 -1.18 -1.75 7.91
C LEU A 103 -0.93 -0.61 6.94
N ARG A 104 0.09 0.20 7.20
CA ARG A 104 0.46 1.32 6.32
C ARG A 104 1.87 1.10 5.82
N LEU A 105 2.06 1.28 4.53
CA LEU A 105 3.33 1.02 3.88
C LEU A 105 3.74 2.24 3.06
N VAL A 106 4.87 2.82 3.44
CA VAL A 106 5.50 3.93 2.73
C VAL A 106 6.62 3.36 1.86
N GLN A 107 6.64 3.74 0.58
CA GLN A 107 7.76 3.48 -0.33
C GLN A 107 8.45 4.81 -0.64
N LEU A 108 9.77 4.85 -0.54
CA LEU A 108 10.58 6.05 -0.75
C LEU A 108 11.58 5.83 -1.88
N PHE A 109 11.66 6.79 -2.80
CA PHE A 109 12.59 6.82 -3.92
C PHE A 109 13.50 8.03 -3.81
N ASP A 110 14.78 7.83 -4.09
CA ASP A 110 15.76 8.91 -4.14
C ASP A 110 15.62 9.77 -5.41
N ARG A 111 16.42 10.83 -5.49
CA ARG A 111 16.44 11.77 -6.64
C ARG A 111 16.88 11.14 -7.96
N THR A 112 17.47 9.94 -7.92
CA THR A 112 17.87 9.16 -9.10
C THR A 112 16.79 8.15 -9.51
N GLY A 113 15.67 8.11 -8.78
CA GLY A 113 14.53 7.27 -9.03
C GLY A 113 14.67 5.84 -8.49
N ASN A 114 15.72 5.54 -7.71
CA ASN A 114 15.89 4.22 -7.12
C ASN A 114 15.11 4.11 -5.81
N LEU A 115 14.53 2.93 -5.53
CA LEU A 115 13.93 2.63 -4.22
C LEU A 115 15.02 2.77 -3.16
N SER A 116 14.82 3.70 -2.22
CA SER A 116 15.81 4.03 -1.17
C SER A 116 15.44 3.45 0.19
N GLY A 117 14.16 3.19 0.44
CA GLY A 117 13.71 2.54 1.67
C GLY A 117 12.21 2.38 1.75
N LEU A 118 11.77 1.65 2.77
CA LEU A 118 10.36 1.44 3.08
C LEU A 118 10.11 1.71 4.56
N THR A 119 8.92 2.20 4.89
CA THR A 119 8.44 2.26 6.28
C THR A 119 7.15 1.46 6.38
N LEU A 120 7.19 0.36 7.13
CA LEU A 120 6.01 -0.42 7.48
C LEU A 120 5.50 0.05 8.84
N ILE A 121 4.22 0.40 8.91
CA ILE A 121 3.58 0.93 10.10
C ILE A 121 2.44 -0.02 10.45
N ARG A 122 2.65 -0.78 11.53
CA ARG A 122 1.74 -1.83 11.98
C ARG A 122 1.04 -1.33 13.22
N GLU A 123 -0.25 -1.04 13.08
CA GLU A 123 -1.04 -0.40 14.13
C GLU A 123 -2.23 -1.28 14.51
N HIS A 124 -2.63 -1.18 15.78
CA HIS A 124 -3.86 -1.75 16.31
C HIS A 124 -4.56 -0.71 17.20
N LEU A 125 -5.88 -0.83 17.37
CA LEU A 125 -6.62 0.04 18.28
C LEU A 125 -6.17 -0.21 19.73
N ALA A 126 -5.97 0.86 20.49
CA ALA A 126 -5.62 0.79 21.90
C ALA A 126 -6.65 -0.05 22.68
N GLY A 127 -6.16 -0.96 23.53
CA GLY A 127 -7.01 -1.88 24.29
C GLY A 127 -7.56 -3.07 23.50
N THR A 128 -7.12 -3.27 22.24
CA THR A 128 -7.47 -4.45 21.43
C THR A 128 -6.24 -5.33 21.18
N PRO A 129 -6.41 -6.60 20.76
CA PRO A 129 -5.27 -7.47 20.46
C PRO A 129 -4.43 -6.95 19.28
N THR A 130 -3.10 -7.01 19.40
CA THR A 130 -2.18 -6.66 18.30
C THR A 130 -2.34 -7.58 17.09
N ALA A 131 -2.63 -8.86 17.31
CA ALA A 131 -2.91 -9.88 16.29
C ALA A 131 -1.98 -9.78 15.05
N GLU A 132 -0.67 -9.70 15.23
CA GLU A 132 0.26 -9.58 14.10
C GLU A 132 0.27 -10.85 13.24
N ARG A 133 0.38 -10.67 11.92
CA ARG A 133 0.41 -11.77 10.96
C ARG A 133 1.84 -12.28 10.79
N PRO A 134 2.03 -13.55 10.42
CA PRO A 134 3.35 -14.06 10.07
C PRO A 134 4.02 -13.23 8.96
N PRO A 135 5.36 -13.17 8.91
CA PRO A 135 6.05 -12.62 7.75
C PRO A 135 5.64 -13.36 6.48
N LEU A 136 5.29 -12.59 5.45
CA LEU A 136 4.76 -13.14 4.21
C LEU A 136 5.78 -14.05 3.53
N GLN A 137 5.34 -15.24 3.10
CA GLN A 137 6.11 -16.17 2.27
C GLN A 137 5.45 -16.36 0.91
N LEU A 138 6.22 -16.85 -0.06
CA LEU A 138 5.69 -17.14 -1.39
C LEU A 138 4.56 -18.17 -1.33
N ASP A 139 4.74 -19.23 -0.53
CA ASP A 139 3.80 -20.35 -0.42
C ASP A 139 2.42 -19.91 0.08
N ASP A 140 2.35 -18.83 0.87
CA ASP A 140 1.10 -18.25 1.32
C ASP A 140 0.26 -17.74 0.12
N LEU A 141 0.94 -17.25 -0.93
CA LEU A 141 0.33 -16.63 -2.11
C LEU A 141 0.10 -17.60 -3.28
N LEU A 142 0.81 -18.73 -3.35
CA LEU A 142 0.64 -19.70 -4.43
C LEU A 142 -0.82 -20.20 -4.51
N GLY A 143 -1.33 -20.35 -5.72
CA GLY A 143 -2.70 -20.75 -6.01
C GLY A 143 -3.46 -19.69 -6.80
N GLU A 144 -4.78 -19.77 -6.73
CA GLU A 144 -5.70 -18.85 -7.40
C GLU A 144 -6.44 -17.98 -6.38
N TRP A 145 -6.57 -16.71 -6.75
CA TRP A 145 -7.24 -15.68 -5.97
C TRP A 145 -8.28 -15.01 -6.85
N GLN A 146 -9.49 -14.81 -6.32
CA GLN A 146 -10.59 -14.17 -7.03
C GLN A 146 -11.23 -13.09 -6.16
N GLY A 147 -11.63 -11.98 -6.78
CA GLY A 147 -12.07 -10.83 -6.01
C GLY A 147 -12.67 -9.71 -6.85
N GLN A 148 -12.72 -8.54 -6.21
CA GLN A 148 -13.17 -7.31 -6.83
C GLN A 148 -12.17 -6.19 -6.53
N ALA A 149 -12.09 -5.24 -7.45
CA ALA A 149 -11.34 -4.02 -7.30
C ALA A 149 -12.27 -2.81 -7.44
N VAL A 150 -12.01 -1.79 -6.63
CA VAL A 150 -12.65 -0.48 -6.73
C VAL A 150 -11.58 0.55 -7.03
N THR A 151 -11.77 1.33 -8.09
CA THR A 151 -10.89 2.45 -8.47
C THR A 151 -11.59 3.77 -8.25
N ILE A 152 -10.95 4.65 -7.48
CA ILE A 152 -11.41 6.01 -7.19
C ILE A 152 -10.44 7.04 -7.81
N TYR A 153 -10.98 8.23 -8.06
CA TYR A 153 -10.32 9.27 -8.84
C TYR A 153 -10.23 10.59 -8.09
N ARG A 154 -9.22 11.40 -8.41
CA ARG A 154 -8.98 12.70 -7.75
C ARG A 154 -10.04 13.75 -8.07
N ASP A 155 -10.65 13.65 -9.25
CA ASP A 155 -11.76 14.49 -9.67
C ASP A 155 -13.10 14.09 -9.00
N LEU A 156 -13.09 13.05 -8.17
CA LEU A 156 -14.23 12.51 -7.46
C LEU A 156 -15.38 12.07 -8.38
N ARG A 157 -15.07 11.71 -9.63
CA ARG A 157 -16.03 11.02 -10.50
C ARG A 157 -16.44 9.68 -9.88
N SER A 158 -17.51 9.10 -10.41
CA SER A 158 -18.01 7.81 -9.93
C SER A 158 -16.91 6.73 -9.96
N PRO A 159 -16.77 5.92 -8.90
CA PRO A 159 -15.80 4.83 -8.86
C PRO A 159 -16.10 3.76 -9.91
N ASP A 160 -15.04 3.14 -10.45
CA ASP A 160 -15.15 1.94 -11.27
C ASP A 160 -15.01 0.70 -10.39
N THR A 161 -15.81 -0.34 -10.67
CA THR A 161 -15.73 -1.63 -9.99
C THR A 161 -15.62 -2.75 -11.01
N TYR A 162 -14.70 -3.69 -10.79
CA TYR A 162 -14.48 -4.80 -11.70
C TYR A 162 -13.95 -6.04 -10.96
N SER A 163 -14.22 -7.21 -11.54
CA SER A 163 -13.70 -8.48 -11.04
C SER A 163 -12.19 -8.59 -11.27
N THR A 164 -11.53 -9.30 -10.35
CA THR A 164 -10.10 -9.63 -10.44
C THR A 164 -9.87 -11.13 -10.31
N THR A 165 -8.82 -11.60 -10.98
CA THR A 165 -8.30 -12.94 -10.80
C THR A 165 -6.78 -12.87 -10.80
N LEU A 166 -6.16 -13.50 -9.81
CA LEU A 166 -4.71 -13.61 -9.70
C LEU A 166 -4.35 -15.09 -9.57
N LYS A 167 -3.52 -15.59 -10.48
CA LYS A 167 -2.96 -16.94 -10.42
C LYS A 167 -1.46 -16.85 -10.24
N LEU A 168 -0.94 -17.55 -9.23
CA LEU A 168 0.47 -17.61 -8.88
C LEU A 168 0.89 -19.08 -8.80
N GLN A 169 1.84 -19.48 -9.64
CA GLN A 169 2.33 -20.84 -9.70
C GLN A 169 3.84 -20.87 -9.98
N LEU A 170 4.52 -21.90 -9.52
CA LEU A 170 5.90 -22.15 -9.90
C LEU A 170 5.94 -22.95 -11.20
N ASP A 171 6.85 -22.59 -12.10
CA ASP A 171 7.19 -23.42 -13.25
C ASP A 171 8.16 -24.54 -12.87
N ASN A 172 8.45 -25.42 -13.83
CA ASN A 172 9.35 -26.56 -13.63
C ASN A 172 10.81 -26.16 -13.31
N THR A 173 11.17 -24.90 -13.52
CA THR A 173 12.50 -24.33 -13.24
C THR A 173 12.55 -23.57 -11.91
N GLY A 174 11.43 -23.50 -11.20
CA GLY A 174 11.30 -22.76 -9.94
C GLY A 174 11.12 -21.25 -10.12
N ARG A 175 10.80 -20.76 -11.33
CA ARG A 175 10.39 -19.37 -11.54
C ARG A 175 8.92 -19.20 -11.18
N LEU A 176 8.55 -18.01 -10.71
CA LEU A 176 7.16 -17.66 -10.49
C LEU A 176 6.51 -17.28 -11.82
N ILE A 177 5.36 -17.87 -12.13
CA ILE A 177 4.43 -17.41 -13.16
C ILE A 177 3.30 -16.67 -12.44
N GLN A 178 3.11 -15.41 -12.78
CA GLN A 178 1.98 -14.60 -12.34
C GLN A 178 1.05 -14.31 -13.51
N SER A 179 -0.23 -14.58 -13.34
CA SER A 179 -1.27 -14.14 -14.26
C SER A 179 -2.31 -13.32 -13.50
N THR A 180 -2.42 -12.03 -13.85
CA THR A 180 -3.33 -11.09 -13.20
C THR A 180 -4.33 -10.57 -14.21
N SER A 181 -5.62 -10.73 -13.90
CA SER A 181 -6.74 -10.25 -14.69
C SER A 181 -7.45 -9.12 -13.95
N PHE A 182 -7.65 -8.00 -14.64
CA PHE A 182 -8.45 -6.86 -14.20
C PHE A 182 -9.47 -6.55 -15.30
N ALA A 183 -10.76 -6.74 -15.01
CA ALA A 183 -11.80 -6.67 -16.03
C ALA A 183 -11.45 -7.56 -17.24
N GLU A 184 -11.41 -7.01 -18.45
CA GLU A 184 -11.11 -7.75 -19.70
C GLU A 184 -9.60 -7.87 -20.00
N ARG A 185 -8.73 -7.26 -19.18
CA ARG A 185 -7.28 -7.27 -19.40
C ARG A 185 -6.60 -8.32 -18.55
N THR A 186 -5.87 -9.22 -19.20
CA THR A 186 -4.99 -10.19 -18.52
C THR A 186 -3.53 -9.85 -18.82
N ILE A 187 -2.69 -9.88 -17.79
CA ILE A 187 -1.24 -9.74 -17.88
C ILE A 187 -0.63 -11.00 -17.28
N THR A 188 0.21 -11.67 -18.06
CA THR A 188 1.00 -12.81 -17.58
C THR A 188 2.48 -12.46 -17.67
N SER A 189 3.21 -12.70 -16.59
CA SER A 189 4.64 -12.42 -16.50
C SER A 189 5.33 -13.49 -15.66
N THR A 190 6.61 -13.73 -15.93
CA THR A 190 7.46 -14.59 -15.10
C THR A 190 8.44 -13.77 -14.27
N ALA A 191 8.83 -14.32 -13.13
CA ALA A 191 9.77 -13.69 -12.22
C ALA A 191 10.75 -14.69 -11.62
N THR A 192 11.95 -14.19 -11.30
CA THR A 192 12.93 -14.92 -10.50
C THR A 192 12.69 -14.67 -9.01
N ILE A 193 12.99 -15.67 -8.18
CA ILE A 193 12.80 -15.59 -6.73
C ILE A 193 14.17 -15.60 -6.06
N LYS A 194 14.41 -14.64 -5.16
CA LYS A 194 15.65 -14.49 -4.39
C LYS A 194 15.30 -14.15 -2.93
N GLY A 195 15.18 -15.18 -2.10
CA GLY A 195 14.76 -15.01 -0.71
C GLY A 195 13.37 -14.37 -0.62
N SER A 196 13.28 -13.22 0.04
CA SER A 196 12.03 -12.45 0.20
C SER A 196 11.68 -11.56 -1.01
N ILE A 197 12.44 -11.63 -2.11
CA ILE A 197 12.25 -10.78 -3.29
C ILE A 197 11.82 -11.64 -4.48
N VAL A 198 10.72 -11.25 -5.10
CA VAL A 198 10.31 -11.71 -6.44
C VAL A 198 10.64 -10.60 -7.43
N LEU A 199 11.44 -10.90 -8.45
CA LEU A 199 11.91 -9.95 -9.44
C LEU A 199 11.33 -10.26 -10.83
N PHE A 200 10.49 -9.36 -11.33
CA PHE A 200 10.01 -9.36 -12.71
C PHE A 200 11.03 -8.63 -13.58
N ASP A 201 11.88 -9.39 -14.26
CA ASP A 201 13.04 -8.91 -15.01
C ASP A 201 12.96 -9.12 -16.53
N GLU A 202 11.83 -9.62 -17.04
CA GLU A 202 11.62 -9.89 -18.47
C GLU A 202 11.84 -8.66 -19.36
N ASN A 203 11.53 -7.47 -18.83
CA ASN A 203 11.91 -6.20 -19.44
C ASN A 203 13.06 -5.57 -18.64
N PRO A 204 14.30 -5.56 -19.18
CA PRO A 204 15.46 -4.97 -18.51
C PRO A 204 15.30 -3.48 -18.18
N GLU A 205 14.48 -2.76 -18.93
CA GLU A 205 14.23 -1.33 -18.71
C GLU A 205 13.11 -1.08 -17.69
N LYS A 206 12.23 -2.06 -17.44
CA LYS A 206 11.05 -1.91 -16.58
C LYS A 206 10.95 -3.02 -15.54
N GLN A 207 12.03 -3.17 -14.78
CA GLN A 207 12.09 -4.16 -13.72
C GLN A 207 11.24 -3.75 -12.52
N ILE A 208 10.44 -4.69 -12.02
CA ILE A 208 9.58 -4.53 -10.85
C ILE A 208 10.00 -5.58 -9.82
N GLN A 209 10.15 -5.16 -8.57
CA GLN A 209 10.32 -6.07 -7.45
C GLN A 209 9.04 -6.17 -6.64
N VAL A 210 8.77 -7.36 -6.10
CA VAL A 210 7.86 -7.57 -4.98
C VAL A 210 8.70 -8.02 -3.80
N LEU A 211 8.67 -7.22 -2.73
CA LEU A 211 9.35 -7.52 -1.47
C LEU A 211 8.34 -8.03 -0.46
N PHE A 212 8.58 -9.21 0.09
CA PHE A 212 7.81 -9.76 1.20
C PHE A 212 8.30 -9.20 2.54
N LEU A 213 7.35 -8.83 3.40
CA LEU A 213 7.58 -8.10 4.63
C LEU A 213 6.82 -8.75 5.81
N PRO A 214 7.11 -8.33 7.05
CA PRO A 214 6.34 -8.74 8.23
C PRO A 214 4.84 -8.41 8.13
N ASP A 215 4.04 -9.03 9.00
CA ASP A 215 2.59 -8.78 9.12
C ASP A 215 1.80 -9.06 7.82
N GLY A 216 2.21 -10.08 7.06
CA GLY A 216 1.58 -10.46 5.81
C GLY A 216 1.71 -9.42 4.69
N ALA A 217 2.62 -8.45 4.83
CA ALA A 217 2.73 -7.34 3.89
C ALA A 217 3.60 -7.67 2.67
N SER A 218 3.30 -7.03 1.54
CA SER A 218 4.16 -7.00 0.37
C SER A 218 4.27 -5.58 -0.18
N ALA A 219 5.45 -5.19 -0.67
CA ALA A 219 5.66 -3.97 -1.44
C ALA A 219 6.02 -4.31 -2.88
N THR A 220 5.23 -3.81 -3.84
CA THR A 220 5.52 -3.88 -5.26
C THR A 220 5.96 -2.51 -5.75
N SER A 221 7.17 -2.45 -6.31
CA SER A 221 7.84 -1.21 -6.67
C SER A 221 8.64 -1.40 -7.96
N PRO A 222 8.73 -0.40 -8.86
CA PRO A 222 9.80 -0.42 -9.86
C PRO A 222 11.16 -0.40 -9.17
N LEU A 223 12.16 -1.05 -9.75
CA LEU A 223 13.55 -0.88 -9.27
C LEU A 223 14.05 0.55 -9.49
N LYS A 224 13.61 1.15 -10.60
CA LYS A 224 13.93 2.52 -10.98
C LYS A 224 12.75 3.20 -11.64
N VAL A 225 12.35 4.35 -11.09
CA VAL A 225 11.36 5.23 -11.69
C VAL A 225 11.96 5.88 -12.94
N GLN A 226 11.28 5.72 -14.07
CA GLN A 226 11.64 6.37 -15.32
C GLN A 226 10.71 7.54 -15.62
N LEU A 227 11.28 8.66 -16.08
CA LEU A 227 10.50 9.79 -16.57
C LEU A 227 9.76 9.39 -17.85
N ARG A 228 8.60 10.02 -18.11
CA ARG A 228 7.78 9.79 -19.32
C ARG A 228 7.24 8.37 -19.46
N GLN A 229 7.13 7.64 -18.35
CA GLN A 229 6.54 6.31 -18.29
C GLN A 229 5.48 6.30 -17.20
N PRO A 230 4.35 5.61 -17.41
CA PRO A 230 3.38 5.41 -16.35
C PRO A 230 4.04 4.64 -15.21
N LEU A 231 3.62 4.97 -14.00
CA LEU A 231 4.18 4.43 -12.77
C LEU A 231 3.05 3.99 -11.85
N PHE A 232 3.28 2.94 -11.08
CA PHE A 232 2.41 2.61 -9.97
C PHE A 232 3.23 2.29 -8.73
N LEU A 233 2.66 2.59 -7.57
CA LEU A 233 3.09 2.03 -6.30
C LEU A 233 2.02 1.04 -5.85
N GLU A 234 2.43 -0.16 -5.50
CA GLU A 234 1.50 -1.16 -4.99
C GLU A 234 1.99 -1.73 -3.66
N ALA A 235 1.04 -1.96 -2.76
CA ALA A 235 1.23 -2.70 -1.53
C ALA A 235 0.17 -3.79 -1.46
N GLY A 236 0.48 -4.86 -0.73
CA GLY A 236 -0.45 -5.93 -0.42
C GLY A 236 -0.44 -6.26 1.05
N TRP A 237 -1.56 -6.77 1.54
CA TRP A 237 -1.71 -7.29 2.89
C TRP A 237 -2.49 -8.59 2.85
N LEU A 238 -1.85 -9.68 3.25
CA LEU A 238 -2.49 -10.96 3.52
C LEU A 238 -3.10 -10.91 4.93
N ILE A 239 -4.38 -10.53 4.99
CA ILE A 239 -5.11 -10.26 6.24
C ILE A 239 -5.40 -11.58 6.98
N GLN A 240 -5.76 -12.60 6.21
CA GLN A 240 -5.98 -13.99 6.62
C GLN A 240 -5.42 -14.93 5.56
N PRO A 241 -5.18 -16.22 5.83
CA PRO A 241 -4.63 -17.16 4.84
C PRO A 241 -5.39 -17.23 3.51
N ASN A 242 -6.67 -16.89 3.53
CA ASN A 242 -7.56 -16.87 2.36
C ASN A 242 -8.13 -15.48 2.03
N LEU A 243 -7.66 -14.40 2.67
CA LEU A 243 -8.14 -13.04 2.43
C LEU A 243 -6.96 -12.08 2.26
N ARG A 244 -6.89 -11.48 1.07
CA ARG A 244 -5.82 -10.55 0.71
C ARG A 244 -6.39 -9.25 0.17
N GLN A 245 -5.75 -8.15 0.53
CA GLN A 245 -5.96 -6.86 -0.11
C GLN A 245 -4.72 -6.39 -0.85
N ARG A 246 -4.92 -5.63 -1.93
CA ARG A 246 -3.87 -4.88 -2.63
C ARG A 246 -4.33 -3.47 -2.87
N MET A 247 -3.43 -2.52 -2.75
CA MET A 247 -3.72 -1.12 -3.04
C MET A 247 -2.70 -0.59 -4.05
N ILE A 248 -3.19 0.07 -5.09
CA ILE A 248 -2.39 0.54 -6.22
C ILE A 248 -2.63 2.03 -6.43
N ARG A 249 -1.58 2.84 -6.22
CA ARG A 249 -1.57 4.27 -6.53
C ARG A 249 -0.96 4.46 -7.92
N SER A 250 -1.74 5.00 -8.85
CA SER A 250 -1.39 5.05 -10.28
C SER A 250 -1.05 6.45 -10.76
N TYR A 251 0.06 6.58 -11.47
CA TYR A 251 0.53 7.80 -12.13
C TYR A 251 0.57 7.60 -13.65
N ASN A 252 0.20 8.61 -14.41
CA ASN A 252 0.35 8.59 -15.87
C ASN A 252 1.80 8.85 -16.29
N ASP A 253 2.05 8.82 -17.60
CA ASP A 253 3.36 9.08 -18.20
C ASP A 253 3.89 10.51 -17.96
N LYS A 254 3.01 11.46 -17.65
CA LYS A 254 3.39 12.82 -17.24
C LYS A 254 3.75 12.93 -15.76
N GLY A 255 3.68 11.83 -15.00
CA GLY A 255 3.91 11.83 -13.56
C GLY A 255 2.77 12.41 -12.74
N GLU A 256 1.58 12.60 -13.33
CA GLU A 256 0.38 13.06 -12.62
C GLU A 256 -0.28 11.87 -11.94
N TRP A 257 -0.64 12.01 -10.66
CA TRP A 257 -1.45 11.03 -9.96
C TRP A 257 -2.87 11.02 -10.55
N VAL A 258 -3.31 9.86 -11.03
CA VAL A 258 -4.59 9.72 -11.74
C VAL A 258 -5.65 8.95 -10.97
N SER A 259 -5.28 7.92 -10.22
CA SER A 259 -6.25 7.08 -9.51
C SER A 259 -5.66 6.30 -8.35
N LEU A 260 -6.55 5.74 -7.52
CA LEU A 260 -6.23 4.80 -6.45
C LEU A 260 -7.16 3.59 -6.56
N THR A 261 -6.59 2.39 -6.58
CA THR A 261 -7.34 1.13 -6.68
C THR A 261 -7.17 0.33 -5.39
N LEU A 262 -8.25 -0.20 -4.82
CA LEU A 262 -8.24 -1.19 -3.75
C LEU A 262 -8.83 -2.49 -4.26
N VAL A 263 -8.05 -3.55 -4.19
CA VAL A 263 -8.42 -4.91 -4.56
C VAL A 263 -8.64 -5.71 -3.28
N THR A 264 -9.73 -6.47 -3.22
CA THR A 264 -9.99 -7.46 -2.16
C THR A 264 -10.26 -8.81 -2.81
N GLU A 265 -9.42 -9.79 -2.48
CA GLU A 265 -9.35 -11.11 -3.12
C GLU A 265 -9.41 -12.21 -2.06
N GLN A 266 -10.08 -13.31 -2.40
CA GLN A 266 -10.10 -14.53 -1.63
C GLN A 266 -9.41 -15.67 -2.37
N LYS A 267 -8.74 -16.55 -1.62
CA LYS A 267 -8.11 -17.75 -2.18
C LYS A 267 -9.18 -18.78 -2.56
N VAL A 268 -9.04 -19.39 -3.73
CA VAL A 268 -9.94 -20.44 -4.27
C VAL A 268 -9.52 -21.81 -3.80
#